data_AF-I0H587-F1
#
_entry.id   AF-I0H587-F1
#
_cell.length_a   1.000
_cell.length_b   1.000
_cell.length_c   1.000
_cell.angle_alpha   90.00
_cell.angle_beta   90.00
_cell.angle_gamma   90.00
#
_symmetry.space_group_name_H-M   'P 1'
#
loop_
_entity.id
_entity.type
_entity.pdbx_description
1 polymer ?
#
loop_
_entity_poly.entity_id
_entity_poly.type
_entity_poly.pdbx_seq_one_letter_code
_entity_poly.pdbx_strand_id
1 'polypeptide(L)'
;MPSSDRRRACAVAAVLAVLATATGCSAAPIAEETPQPLTDDQAAAACRRSLTDLNGENADRLMQRFVARDGDRQIRVYVSEPDKWISTCRLGPSGHEETFGSVMSDGPRDRITFYGGADAVLKAHLLIGRLPAKATTITASLPSGATLTGSTDGDLFLIWGPGTAVEGARLTARAADGTAVTTATAPGLDT
;
A
#
# COMPACT_ATOMS: atom_id res chain seq x y z
N MET A 1 -27.75 2.91 43.43
CA MET A 1 -27.45 1.55 43.93
C MET A 1 -26.44 0.87 43.02
N PRO A 2 -25.14 0.89 43.36
CA PRO A 2 -24.17 -0.07 42.87
C PRO A 2 -23.77 -1.03 44.00
N SER A 3 -23.82 -2.34 43.75
CA SER A 3 -23.49 -3.38 44.72
C SER A 3 -22.15 -4.04 44.39
N SER A 4 -21.45 -4.37 45.48
CA SER A 4 -20.39 -5.38 45.64
C SER A 4 -19.08 -5.14 44.89
N ASP A 5 -18.08 -4.52 45.52
CA ASP A 5 -17.11 -5.15 46.46
C ASP A 5 -16.51 -6.46 45.95
N ARG A 6 -15.20 -6.40 45.65
CA ARG A 6 -14.20 -7.40 46.03
C ARG A 6 -12.79 -6.84 45.78
N ARG A 7 -12.30 -6.06 46.75
CA ARG A 7 -10.87 -5.99 47.05
C ARG A 7 -10.49 -7.33 47.69
N ARG A 8 -9.44 -8.00 47.22
CA ARG A 8 -8.58 -8.84 48.08
C ARG A 8 -7.14 -8.76 47.62
N ALA A 9 -6.35 -8.08 48.43
CA ALA A 9 -4.91 -8.18 48.49
C ALA A 9 -4.52 -9.61 48.89
N CYS A 10 -3.50 -10.18 48.24
CA CYS A 10 -2.78 -11.34 48.78
C CYS A 10 -1.64 -10.83 49.66
N ALA A 11 -1.79 -11.04 50.97
CA ALA A 11 -0.77 -10.82 51.97
C ALA A 11 0.38 -11.83 51.79
N VAL A 12 1.61 -11.36 51.95
CA VAL A 12 2.80 -12.20 52.03
C VAL A 12 3.00 -12.57 53.50
N ALA A 13 2.90 -13.86 53.81
CA ALA A 13 3.41 -14.43 55.06
C ALA A 13 4.29 -15.63 54.70
N ALA A 14 5.49 -15.64 55.27
CA ALA A 14 6.49 -16.67 55.03
C ALA A 14 6.46 -17.75 56.12
N VAL A 15 6.93 -18.94 55.70
CA VAL A 15 7.65 -19.98 56.46
C VAL A 15 6.89 -21.28 56.85
N LEU A 16 7.52 -22.38 56.40
CA LEU A 16 7.49 -23.81 56.82
C LEU A 16 6.51 -24.81 56.17
N ALA A 17 7.07 -25.49 55.16
CA ALA A 17 7.12 -26.93 54.92
C ALA A 17 5.87 -27.76 54.55
N VAL A 18 6.15 -28.69 53.61
CA VAL A 18 5.43 -29.90 53.19
C VAL A 18 4.52 -29.74 51.95
N LEU A 19 4.78 -30.63 50.99
CA LEU A 19 4.21 -30.74 49.64
C LEU A 19 2.70 -30.54 49.59
N ALA A 20 2.25 -29.62 48.73
CA ALA A 20 0.93 -29.69 48.11
C ALA A 20 0.94 -28.89 46.80
N THR A 21 0.79 -29.63 45.70
CA THR A 21 0.35 -29.24 44.35
C THR A 21 0.39 -27.74 44.00
N ALA A 22 1.31 -27.37 43.12
CA ALA A 22 1.22 -26.14 42.34
C ALA A 22 -0.08 -26.16 41.53
N THR A 23 -1.15 -25.54 42.03
CA THR A 23 -2.26 -25.08 41.21
C THR A 23 -1.75 -23.89 40.41
N GLY A 24 -1.01 -24.21 39.34
CA GLY A 24 -0.69 -23.24 38.31
C GLY A 24 -1.98 -22.61 37.84
N CYS A 25 -2.10 -21.29 38.01
CA CYS A 25 -3.04 -20.51 37.24
C CYS A 25 -2.59 -20.63 35.78
N SER A 26 -3.06 -21.68 35.10
CA SER A 26 -3.03 -21.73 33.65
C SER A 26 -3.96 -20.62 33.17
N ALA A 27 -3.41 -19.43 32.98
CA ALA A 27 -4.01 -18.49 32.05
C ALA A 27 -4.14 -19.26 30.74
N ALA A 28 -5.38 -19.51 30.30
CA ALA A 28 -5.61 -20.02 28.97
C ALA A 28 -4.83 -19.11 28.00
N PRO A 29 -4.06 -19.65 27.05
CA PRO A 29 -3.45 -18.79 26.04
C PRO A 29 -4.61 -18.03 25.39
N ILE A 30 -4.59 -16.71 25.52
CA ILE A 30 -5.46 -15.86 24.72
C ILE A 30 -5.04 -16.21 23.30
N ALA A 31 -5.91 -16.90 22.56
CA ALA A 31 -5.68 -17.14 21.15
C ALA A 31 -5.51 -15.75 20.53
N GLU A 32 -4.28 -15.43 20.11
CA GLU A 32 -4.02 -14.26 19.30
C GLU A 32 -4.81 -14.48 18.02
N GLU A 33 -5.99 -13.85 17.96
CA GLU A 33 -6.87 -13.91 16.82
C GLU A 33 -6.09 -13.28 15.67
N THR A 34 -5.53 -14.12 14.79
CA THR A 34 -4.75 -13.65 13.66
C THR A 34 -5.66 -12.75 12.84
N PRO A 35 -5.28 -11.48 12.59
CA PRO A 35 -6.12 -10.56 11.83
C PRO A 35 -6.56 -11.20 10.52
N GLN A 36 -7.87 -11.30 10.29
CA GLN A 36 -8.38 -11.85 9.04
C GLN A 36 -8.11 -10.86 7.90
N PRO A 37 -7.66 -11.34 6.72
CA PRO A 37 -7.50 -10.48 5.56
C PRO A 37 -8.82 -9.78 5.23
N LEU A 38 -8.75 -8.48 4.92
CA LEU A 38 -9.92 -7.72 4.51
C LEU A 38 -10.49 -8.30 3.21
N THR A 39 -11.82 -8.41 3.13
CA THR A 39 -12.47 -8.65 1.84
C THR A 39 -12.24 -7.46 0.91
N ASP A 40 -12.39 -7.67 -0.40
CA ASP A 40 -12.20 -6.59 -1.38
C ASP A 40 -13.12 -5.39 -1.15
N ASP A 41 -14.36 -5.63 -0.68
CA ASP A 41 -15.31 -4.57 -0.35
C ASP A 41 -14.92 -3.82 0.93
N GLN A 42 -14.45 -4.54 1.94
CA GLN A 42 -13.94 -3.93 3.17
C GLN A 42 -12.69 -3.08 2.90
N ALA A 43 -11.78 -3.59 2.09
CA ALA A 43 -10.60 -2.88 1.62
C ALA A 43 -10.96 -1.62 0.82
N ALA A 44 -11.90 -1.73 -0.13
CA ALA A 44 -12.39 -0.59 -0.89
C ALA A 44 -13.00 0.46 0.03
N ALA A 45 -13.86 0.06 0.98
CA ALA A 45 -14.49 0.96 1.93
C ALA A 45 -13.47 1.64 2.87
N ALA A 46 -12.45 0.90 3.33
CA ALA A 46 -11.36 1.46 4.14
C ALA A 46 -10.59 2.54 3.36
N CYS A 47 -10.22 2.26 2.11
CA CYS A 47 -9.58 3.26 1.25
C CYS A 47 -10.48 4.46 0.99
N ARG A 48 -11.76 4.25 0.67
CA ARG A 48 -12.70 5.36 0.41
C ARG A 48 -12.79 6.33 1.58
N ARG A 49 -12.85 5.85 2.83
CA ARG A 49 -12.85 6.70 4.02
C ARG A 49 -11.59 7.58 4.10
N SER A 50 -10.42 6.96 4.01
CA SER A 50 -9.15 7.71 4.06
C SER A 50 -8.99 8.70 2.89
N LEU A 51 -9.53 8.36 1.71
CA LEU A 51 -9.55 9.25 0.56
C LEU A 51 -10.50 10.42 0.74
N THR A 52 -11.64 10.24 1.40
CA THR A 52 -12.53 11.35 1.77
C THR A 52 -11.81 12.33 2.69
N ASP A 53 -11.08 11.83 3.70
CA ASP A 53 -10.30 12.68 4.61
C ASP A 53 -9.21 13.46 3.87
N LEU A 54 -8.53 12.82 2.91
CA LEU A 54 -7.48 13.46 2.12
C LEU A 54 -8.02 14.48 1.09
N ASN A 55 -9.13 14.17 0.43
CA ASN A 55 -9.59 14.89 -0.77
C ASN A 55 -10.78 15.83 -0.52
N GLY A 56 -11.44 15.73 0.64
CA GLY A 56 -12.63 16.50 0.96
C GLY A 56 -13.71 16.35 -0.13
N GLU A 57 -14.22 17.48 -0.61
CA GLU A 57 -15.28 17.55 -1.62
C GLU A 57 -14.91 16.92 -2.98
N ASN A 58 -13.61 16.70 -3.24
CA ASN A 58 -13.15 16.07 -4.49
C ASN A 58 -13.20 14.54 -4.46
N ALA A 59 -13.51 13.93 -3.31
CA ALA A 59 -13.48 12.48 -3.15
C ALA A 59 -14.44 11.74 -4.10
N ASP A 60 -15.59 12.32 -4.43
CA ASP A 60 -16.59 11.72 -5.31
C ASP A 60 -16.18 11.73 -6.79
N ARG A 61 -15.18 12.53 -7.16
CA ARG A 61 -14.63 12.59 -8.53
C ARG A 61 -13.55 11.53 -8.78
N LEU A 62 -13.12 10.83 -7.73
CA LEU A 62 -12.08 9.82 -7.80
C LEU A 62 -12.61 8.49 -8.36
N MET A 63 -12.12 8.12 -9.54
CA MET A 63 -12.37 6.82 -10.16
C MET A 63 -11.24 5.84 -9.83
N GLN A 64 -11.56 4.64 -9.37
CA GLN A 64 -10.54 3.59 -9.19
C GLN A 64 -10.01 3.16 -10.56
N ARG A 65 -8.68 3.18 -10.74
CA ARG A 65 -8.00 2.77 -11.98
C ARG A 65 -7.23 1.48 -11.80
N PHE A 66 -6.58 1.30 -10.65
CA PHE A 66 -5.78 0.10 -10.39
C PHE A 66 -6.05 -0.51 -9.03
N VAL A 67 -5.88 -1.83 -8.98
CA VAL A 67 -5.77 -2.63 -7.76
C VAL A 67 -4.61 -3.61 -7.99
N ALA A 68 -3.58 -3.55 -7.15
CA ALA A 68 -2.52 -4.56 -7.13
C ALA A 68 -2.46 -5.21 -5.74
N ARG A 69 -2.15 -6.51 -5.71
CA ARG A 69 -2.16 -7.35 -4.49
C ARG A 69 -0.84 -8.11 -4.36
N ASP A 70 -0.41 -8.31 -3.13
CA ASP A 70 0.73 -9.13 -2.73
C ASP A 70 0.44 -9.79 -1.38
N GLY A 71 -0.03 -11.04 -1.41
CA GLY A 71 -0.60 -11.69 -0.23
C GLY A 71 -1.75 -10.85 0.36
N ASP A 72 -1.63 -10.52 1.65
CA ASP A 72 -2.59 -9.70 2.40
C ASP A 72 -2.40 -8.19 2.20
N ARG A 73 -1.40 -7.78 1.41
CA ARG A 73 -1.18 -6.37 1.07
C ARG A 73 -1.89 -6.02 -0.22
N GLN A 74 -2.42 -4.81 -0.25
CA GLN A 74 -3.08 -4.27 -1.43
C GLN A 74 -2.73 -2.80 -1.60
N ILE A 75 -2.59 -2.38 -2.85
CA ILE A 75 -2.56 -0.97 -3.21
C ILE A 75 -3.67 -0.67 -4.19
N ARG A 76 -4.40 0.40 -3.93
CA ARG A 76 -5.49 0.90 -4.77
C ARG A 76 -5.18 2.30 -5.23
N VAL A 77 -5.41 2.55 -6.50
CA VAL A 77 -5.11 3.85 -7.12
C VAL A 77 -6.39 4.42 -7.71
N TYR A 78 -6.64 5.66 -7.35
CA TYR A 78 -7.80 6.44 -7.76
C TYR A 78 -7.33 7.70 -8.45
N VAL A 79 -8.03 8.08 -9.51
CA VAL A 79 -7.67 9.22 -10.36
C VAL A 79 -8.88 10.11 -10.56
N SER A 80 -8.67 11.42 -10.44
CA SER A 80 -9.54 12.44 -11.00
C SER A 80 -8.82 13.11 -12.16
N GLU A 81 -9.14 12.67 -13.38
CA GLU A 81 -8.65 13.29 -14.62
C GLU A 81 -8.99 14.78 -14.76
N PRO A 82 -10.22 15.26 -14.42
CA PRO A 82 -10.53 16.68 -14.53
C PRO A 82 -9.73 17.52 -13.54
N ASP A 83 -9.44 16.98 -12.35
CA ASP A 83 -8.68 17.69 -11.32
C ASP A 83 -7.17 17.42 -11.41
N LYS A 84 -6.71 16.64 -12.41
CA LYS A 84 -5.32 16.19 -12.57
C LYS A 84 -4.74 15.66 -11.28
N TRP A 85 -5.49 14.80 -10.61
CA TRP A 85 -5.14 14.32 -9.27
C TRP A 85 -5.14 12.81 -9.22
N ILE A 86 -4.15 12.27 -8.52
CA ILE A 86 -4.05 10.85 -8.21
C ILE A 86 -4.00 10.65 -6.71
N SER A 87 -4.75 9.68 -6.21
CA SER A 87 -4.70 9.26 -4.82
C SER A 87 -4.46 7.77 -4.75
N THR A 88 -3.57 7.38 -3.86
CA THR A 88 -3.19 5.99 -3.63
C THR A 88 -3.46 5.63 -2.19
N CYS A 89 -4.00 4.44 -1.97
CA CYS A 89 -4.26 3.87 -0.66
C CYS A 89 -3.59 2.51 -0.56
N ARG A 90 -2.74 2.32 0.45
CA ARG A 90 -2.10 1.05 0.80
C ARG A 90 -2.81 0.43 2.00
N LEU A 91 -3.07 -0.86 1.88
CA LEU A 91 -3.66 -1.72 2.89
C LEU A 91 -2.70 -2.87 3.15
N GLY A 92 -2.67 -3.33 4.39
CA GLY A 92 -1.96 -4.52 4.80
C GLY A 92 -2.76 -5.35 5.81
N PRO A 93 -2.12 -6.32 6.47
CA PRO A 93 -2.79 -7.26 7.38
C PRO A 93 -3.52 -6.58 8.54
N SER A 94 -3.04 -5.40 8.97
CA SER A 94 -3.63 -4.61 10.05
C SER A 94 -4.67 -3.58 9.58
N GLY A 95 -5.01 -3.58 8.29
CA GLY A 95 -5.96 -2.64 7.68
C GLY A 95 -5.29 -1.54 6.87
N HIS A 96 -5.79 -0.31 6.99
CA HIS A 96 -5.23 0.85 6.31
C HIS A 96 -3.82 1.17 6.85
N GLU A 97 -2.85 1.29 5.96
CA GLU A 97 -1.47 1.62 6.32
C GLU A 97 -1.11 3.04 5.94
N GLU A 98 -1.45 3.46 4.72
CA GLU A 98 -1.02 4.74 4.18
C GLU A 98 -1.94 5.21 3.05
N THR A 99 -2.18 6.52 2.98
CA THR A 99 -2.80 7.16 1.82
C THR A 99 -1.99 8.39 1.46
N PHE A 100 -1.76 8.59 0.18
CA PHE A 100 -1.13 9.81 -0.32
C PHE A 100 -1.78 10.27 -1.62
N GLY A 101 -1.69 11.57 -1.87
CA GLY A 101 -2.17 12.20 -3.09
C GLY A 101 -1.04 12.88 -3.84
N SER A 102 -1.18 13.02 -5.15
CA SER A 102 -0.24 13.75 -5.97
C SER A 102 -0.93 14.34 -7.19
N VAL A 103 -0.29 15.35 -7.78
CA VAL A 103 -0.74 15.95 -9.03
C VAL A 103 -0.21 15.13 -10.21
N MET A 104 -1.06 14.93 -11.21
CA MET A 104 -0.66 14.41 -12.50
C MET A 104 0.11 15.51 -13.24
N SER A 105 1.38 15.25 -13.52
CA SER A 105 2.19 16.18 -14.31
C SER A 105 1.79 16.11 -15.79
N ASP A 106 1.64 17.26 -16.42
CA ASP A 106 1.50 17.32 -17.88
C ASP A 106 2.88 17.08 -18.52
N GLY A 107 3.04 15.88 -19.08
CA GLY A 107 4.21 15.48 -19.84
C GLY A 107 3.87 15.22 -21.32
N PRO A 108 4.84 15.34 -22.23
CA PRO A 108 4.67 14.90 -23.60
C PRO A 108 4.24 13.45 -23.72
N ARG A 109 3.31 13.23 -24.65
CA ARG A 109 2.65 11.94 -24.85
C ARG A 109 3.55 10.86 -25.47
N ASP A 110 4.75 11.22 -25.91
CA ASP A 110 5.73 10.32 -26.51
C ASP A 110 6.76 9.79 -25.51
N ARG A 111 6.68 10.20 -24.23
CA ARG A 111 7.56 9.72 -23.15
C ARG A 111 6.79 9.21 -21.95
N ILE A 112 7.48 8.39 -21.15
CA ILE A 112 7.00 7.99 -19.83
C ILE A 112 6.96 9.24 -18.95
N THR A 113 5.82 9.51 -18.34
CA THR A 113 5.63 10.62 -17.39
C THR A 113 5.33 10.05 -16.02
N PHE A 114 6.13 10.38 -15.01
CA PHE A 114 5.92 9.91 -13.63
C PHE A 114 5.03 10.86 -12.83
N TYR A 115 4.18 10.29 -11.98
CA TYR A 115 3.36 11.00 -10.99
C TYR A 115 3.81 10.61 -9.58
N GLY A 116 3.49 11.44 -8.57
CA GLY A 116 3.88 11.14 -7.18
C GLY A 116 5.27 11.61 -6.78
N GLY A 117 6.17 11.85 -7.73
CA GLY A 117 7.56 12.25 -7.44
C GLY A 117 8.29 11.25 -6.53
N ALA A 118 9.18 11.74 -5.68
CA ALA A 118 9.96 10.92 -4.75
C ALA A 118 9.10 10.26 -3.66
N ASP A 119 8.00 10.88 -3.22
CA ASP A 119 7.16 10.33 -2.15
C ASP A 119 6.53 8.98 -2.53
N ALA A 120 6.03 8.84 -3.76
CA ALA A 120 5.46 7.59 -4.24
C ALA A 120 6.51 6.47 -4.36
N VAL A 121 7.73 6.83 -4.78
CA VAL A 121 8.84 5.90 -4.94
C VAL A 121 9.33 5.39 -3.58
N LEU A 122 9.52 6.29 -2.62
CA LEU A 122 10.18 6.00 -1.35
C LEU A 122 9.25 5.39 -0.30
N LYS A 123 8.00 5.86 -0.21
CA LYS A 123 7.07 5.43 0.85
C LYS A 123 6.21 4.25 0.41
N ALA A 124 5.76 4.27 -0.83
CA ALA A 124 4.84 3.26 -1.35
C ALA A 124 5.50 2.19 -2.21
N HIS A 125 6.80 2.34 -2.51
CA HIS A 125 7.53 1.49 -3.44
C HIS A 125 6.80 1.38 -4.79
N LEU A 126 6.34 2.53 -5.27
CA LEU A 126 5.35 2.63 -6.33
C LEU A 126 5.81 3.58 -7.42
N LEU A 127 5.67 3.14 -8.67
CA LEU A 127 5.74 4.00 -9.85
C LEU A 127 4.35 4.06 -10.47
N ILE A 128 3.80 5.27 -10.52
CA ILE A 128 2.61 5.55 -11.31
C ILE A 128 2.97 6.61 -12.33
N GLY A 129 2.36 6.50 -13.50
CA GLY A 129 2.56 7.48 -14.52
C GLY A 129 1.67 7.26 -15.72
N ARG A 130 1.93 8.04 -16.76
CA ARG A 130 1.35 7.86 -18.10
C ARG A 130 2.31 7.10 -18.99
N LEU A 131 1.72 6.15 -19.72
CA LEU A 131 2.37 5.36 -20.75
C LEU A 131 2.47 6.20 -22.04
N PRO A 132 3.60 6.16 -22.77
CA PRO A 132 3.70 6.87 -24.03
C PRO A 132 2.75 6.27 -25.08
N ALA A 133 2.32 7.11 -26.02
CA ALA A 133 1.52 6.68 -27.14
C ALA A 133 2.17 5.49 -27.87
N LYS A 134 1.34 4.52 -28.27
CA LYS A 134 1.74 3.24 -28.93
C LYS A 134 2.36 2.19 -28.02
N ALA A 135 2.74 2.51 -26.78
CA ALA A 135 3.10 1.47 -25.83
C ALA A 135 1.84 0.82 -25.25
N THR A 136 1.93 -0.48 -24.97
CA THR A 136 0.86 -1.28 -24.36
C THR A 136 1.33 -1.94 -23.05
N THR A 137 2.64 -2.07 -22.86
CA THR A 137 3.25 -2.69 -21.68
C THR A 137 4.38 -1.81 -21.13
N ILE A 138 4.71 -2.03 -19.86
CA ILE A 138 5.84 -1.40 -19.19
C ILE A 138 6.51 -2.37 -18.22
N THR A 139 7.83 -2.36 -18.20
CA THR A 139 8.63 -3.12 -17.22
C THR A 139 9.63 -2.21 -16.54
N ALA A 140 9.96 -2.49 -15.28
CA ALA A 140 11.01 -1.81 -14.52
C ALA A 140 12.11 -2.81 -14.16
N SER A 141 13.33 -2.53 -14.60
CA SER A 141 14.54 -3.22 -14.15
C SER A 141 15.12 -2.46 -12.96
N LEU A 142 15.07 -3.08 -11.78
CA LEU A 142 15.52 -2.48 -10.53
C LEU A 142 17.05 -2.50 -10.42
N PRO A 143 17.66 -1.59 -9.64
CA PRO A 143 19.10 -1.64 -9.34
C PRO A 143 19.56 -2.95 -8.69
N SER A 144 18.66 -3.64 -7.98
CA SER A 144 18.90 -4.96 -7.41
C SER A 144 19.00 -6.09 -8.46
N GLY A 145 18.71 -5.81 -9.72
CA GLY A 145 18.65 -6.79 -10.82
C GLY A 145 17.28 -7.45 -11.01
N ALA A 146 16.35 -7.28 -10.07
CA ALA A 146 14.98 -7.76 -10.22
C ALA A 146 14.26 -7.01 -11.34
N THR A 147 13.32 -7.69 -12.02
CA THR A 147 12.44 -7.05 -13.02
C THR A 147 11.00 -7.14 -12.56
N LEU A 148 10.32 -6.01 -12.54
CA LEU A 148 8.90 -5.90 -12.25
C LEU A 148 8.13 -5.57 -13.54
N THR A 149 7.00 -6.23 -13.74
CA THR A 149 6.07 -5.91 -14.82
C THR A 149 4.98 -4.99 -14.30
N GLY A 150 4.72 -3.89 -15.01
CA GLY A 150 3.65 -2.97 -14.66
C GLY A 150 2.30 -3.42 -15.19
N SER A 151 1.26 -3.04 -14.47
CA SER A 151 -0.12 -3.07 -14.97
C SER A 151 -0.40 -1.79 -15.74
N THR A 152 -1.19 -1.85 -16.80
CA THR A 152 -1.60 -0.68 -17.59
C THR A 152 -3.11 -0.71 -17.82
N ASP A 153 -3.73 0.46 -17.94
CA ASP A 153 -5.15 0.58 -18.33
C ASP A 153 -5.32 1.17 -19.74
N GLY A 154 -4.22 1.22 -20.50
CA GLY A 154 -4.13 1.82 -21.83
C GLY A 154 -3.66 3.28 -21.86
N ASP A 155 -3.75 4.02 -20.75
CA ASP A 155 -3.20 5.38 -20.63
C ASP A 155 -2.21 5.46 -19.46
N LEU A 156 -2.62 4.97 -18.30
CA LEU A 156 -1.83 4.97 -17.08
C LEU A 156 -1.13 3.63 -16.89
N PHE A 157 -0.06 3.66 -16.09
CA PHE A 157 0.60 2.46 -15.61
C PHE A 157 0.79 2.48 -14.09
N LEU A 158 0.89 1.28 -13.52
CA LEU A 158 1.23 1.02 -12.13
C LEU A 158 2.34 -0.05 -12.07
N ILE A 159 3.47 0.28 -11.46
CA ILE A 159 4.48 -0.71 -11.06
C ILE A 159 4.61 -0.64 -9.54
N TRP A 160 4.38 -1.77 -8.88
CA TRP A 160 4.47 -1.86 -7.43
C TRP A 160 5.45 -2.96 -7.02
N GLY A 161 6.44 -2.58 -6.22
CA GLY A 161 7.41 -3.50 -5.64
C GLY A 161 7.18 -3.63 -4.13
N PRO A 162 6.23 -4.46 -3.66
CA PRO A 162 6.01 -4.62 -2.23
C PRO A 162 7.31 -5.08 -1.56
N GLY A 163 7.80 -4.28 -0.60
CA GLY A 163 9.06 -4.54 0.10
C GLY A 163 10.35 -4.34 -0.72
N THR A 164 10.27 -3.83 -1.95
CA THR A 164 11.46 -3.53 -2.76
C THR A 164 11.41 -2.11 -3.30
N ALA A 165 12.47 -1.34 -3.06
CA ALA A 165 12.58 0.02 -3.60
C ALA A 165 12.53 0.00 -5.14
N VAL A 166 11.68 0.86 -5.70
CA VAL A 166 11.55 1.10 -7.15
C VAL A 166 12.36 2.33 -7.61
N GLU A 167 13.12 2.91 -6.69
CA GLU A 167 14.03 4.02 -6.93
C GLU A 167 15.10 3.66 -7.96
N GLY A 168 15.39 4.60 -8.86
CA GLY A 168 16.42 4.44 -9.89
C GLY A 168 16.14 3.31 -10.89
N ALA A 169 14.97 2.68 -10.84
CA ALA A 169 14.61 1.62 -11.76
C ALA A 169 14.61 2.13 -13.20
N ARG A 170 15.17 1.33 -14.12
CA ARG A 170 15.09 1.61 -15.55
C ARG A 170 13.78 1.06 -16.10
N LEU A 171 12.89 1.96 -16.49
CA LEU A 171 11.64 1.60 -17.13
C LEU A 171 11.82 1.47 -18.63
N THR A 172 11.16 0.48 -19.22
CA THR A 172 11.02 0.32 -20.66
C THR A 172 9.55 0.16 -21.01
N ALA A 173 9.01 1.08 -21.80
CA ALA A 173 7.68 0.97 -22.37
C ALA A 173 7.77 0.32 -23.75
N ARG A 174 6.89 -0.65 -24.04
CA ARG A 174 6.94 -1.43 -25.29
C ARG A 174 5.61 -1.41 -26.01
N ALA A 175 5.67 -1.45 -27.32
CA ALA A 175 4.52 -1.65 -28.19
C ALA A 175 4.02 -3.10 -28.13
N ALA A 176 2.87 -3.36 -28.76
CA ALA A 176 2.24 -4.68 -28.76
C ALA A 176 3.11 -5.79 -29.40
N ASP A 177 4.02 -5.43 -30.31
CA ASP A 177 4.98 -6.33 -30.94
C ASP A 177 6.23 -6.59 -30.09
N GLY A 178 6.32 -5.99 -28.90
CA GLY A 178 7.47 -6.09 -27.98
C GLY A 178 8.58 -5.07 -28.24
N THR A 179 8.50 -4.26 -29.30
CA THR A 179 9.50 -3.25 -29.64
C THR A 179 9.54 -2.17 -28.56
N ALA A 180 10.73 -1.75 -28.14
CA ALA A 180 10.89 -0.65 -27.20
C ALA A 180 10.43 0.66 -27.84
N VAL A 181 9.46 1.34 -27.20
CA VAL A 181 8.99 2.67 -27.61
C VAL A 181 9.86 3.75 -26.98
N THR A 182 10.10 3.63 -25.67
CA THR A 182 10.96 4.56 -24.93
C THR A 182 11.46 3.94 -23.63
N THR A 183 12.41 4.60 -23.00
CA THR A 183 12.90 4.25 -21.67
C THR A 183 12.97 5.49 -20.78
N ALA A 184 12.82 5.30 -19.48
CA ALA A 184 13.01 6.37 -18.49
C ALA A 184 13.63 5.78 -17.22
N THR A 185 14.22 6.64 -16.39
CA THR A 185 14.70 6.25 -15.06
C THR A 185 13.70 6.76 -14.03
N ALA A 186 13.28 5.89 -13.11
CA ALA A 186 12.44 6.27 -12.00
C ALA A 186 13.15 7.36 -11.16
N PRO A 187 12.40 8.34 -10.63
CA PRO A 187 12.95 9.32 -9.69
C PRO A 187 13.65 8.62 -8.53
N GLY A 188 14.72 9.23 -8.02
CA GLY A 188 15.36 8.86 -6.77
C GLY A 188 15.64 10.09 -5.91
N LEU A 189 16.21 9.89 -4.74
CA LEU A 189 16.85 10.98 -4.03
C LEU A 189 18.05 11.41 -4.85
N ASP A 190 17.94 12.55 -5.53
CA ASP A 190 19.11 13.23 -6.07
C ASP A 190 20.09 13.42 -4.89
N THR A 191 21.25 12.75 -4.94
CA THR A 191 22.43 13.11 -4.14
C THR A 191 23.08 14.36 -4.68
#